data_AF-A0A662PH77-F1
#
_entry.id   AF-A0A662PH77-F1
#
_cell.length_a   1.000
_cell.length_b   1.000
_cell.length_c   1.000
_cell.angle_alpha   90.00
_cell.angle_beta   90.00
_cell.angle_gamma   90.00
#
_symmetry.space_group_name_H-M   'P 1'
#
loop_
_entity.id
_entity.type
_entity.pdbx_description
1 polymer ?
#
loop_
_entity_poly.entity_id
_entity_poly.type
_entity_poly.pdbx_seq_one_letter_code
_entity_poly.pdbx_strand_id
1 'polypeptide(L)'
;MDRQSVFIIITTAIVVLSGITAGFLVLQQKQKEEEEEEIPQSLTGTFVPPPAYIKGRNFTFPYYENLELNPLTGDYRPRYKNLTDEEYKNLFKDLPKFPKNFYVFLKAYYEGKISDITRLSENYWKQPEFYGFDQIYVDRYYVPEKRNPNLWTPRGFGVFPGIACRQVKAGDTVTINFFIHTSPGVEACQVLELIPILPPRAYNIIGEVMFEQPSNAEKYFDLAILNKDEIYKERIEPKLEDIYKIPESHGIILLPPTLYWVDGKQYGFPPSYLQMIDLQIKVHPDTPKGRYVIGLNITEPNRKIQEEYYWIFLDEGQPDYEELQNTKFYHAKDLVFGSGEYTTKYYWFELILDVV
;
A
#
# COMPACT_ATOMS: atom_id res chain seq x y z
N MET A 1 19.78 35.71 -52.89
CA MET A 1 20.06 35.52 -51.45
C MET A 1 21.55 35.73 -51.25
N ASP A 2 21.96 36.67 -50.39
CA ASP A 2 23.37 36.96 -50.11
C ASP A 2 24.03 35.74 -49.45
N ARG A 3 25.31 35.48 -49.75
CA ARG A 3 26.14 34.45 -49.12
C ARG A 3 26.08 34.51 -47.59
N GLN A 4 25.99 35.71 -46.99
CA GLN A 4 25.82 35.83 -45.54
C GLN A 4 24.49 35.25 -45.05
N SER A 5 23.40 35.50 -45.77
CA SER A 5 22.07 34.97 -45.42
C SER A 5 22.02 33.45 -45.56
N VAL A 6 22.68 32.89 -46.58
CA VAL A 6 22.81 31.42 -46.77
C VAL A 6 23.60 30.80 -45.60
N PHE A 7 24.70 31.44 -45.20
CA PHE A 7 25.56 30.94 -44.11
C PHE A 7 24.83 30.96 -42.76
N ILE A 8 24.07 32.01 -42.46
CA ILE A 8 23.25 32.10 -41.23
C ILE A 8 22.16 31.02 -41.20
N ILE A 9 21.49 30.76 -42.32
CA ILE A 9 20.45 29.72 -42.41
C ILE A 9 21.05 28.33 -42.18
N ILE A 10 22.20 28.04 -42.81
CA ILE A 10 22.89 26.74 -42.65
C ILE A 10 23.36 26.57 -41.20
N THR A 11 23.93 27.61 -40.59
CA THR A 11 24.45 27.54 -39.21
C THR A 11 23.31 27.35 -38.21
N THR A 12 22.19 28.06 -38.39
CA THR A 12 21.00 27.89 -37.55
C THR A 12 20.41 26.49 -37.69
N ALA A 13 20.33 25.95 -38.92
CA ALA A 13 19.82 24.61 -39.17
C ALA A 13 20.69 23.52 -38.50
N ILE A 14 22.02 23.68 -38.52
CA ILE A 14 22.95 22.75 -37.85
C ILE A 14 22.78 22.81 -36.32
N VAL A 15 22.64 24.01 -35.75
CA VAL A 15 22.42 24.18 -34.31
C VAL A 15 21.11 23.52 -33.87
N VAL A 16 20.01 23.73 -34.62
CA VAL A 16 18.72 23.09 -34.33
C VAL A 16 18.80 21.56 -34.46
N LEU A 17 19.46 21.04 -35.51
CA LEU A 17 19.65 19.59 -35.67
C LEU A 17 20.44 18.99 -34.51
N SER A 18 21.53 19.66 -34.09
CA SER A 18 22.37 19.20 -32.99
C SER A 18 21.62 19.22 -31.64
N GLY A 19 20.78 20.23 -31.40
CA GLY A 19 19.91 20.31 -30.22
C GLY A 19 18.85 19.20 -30.16
N ILE A 20 18.22 18.88 -31.30
CA ILE A 20 17.26 17.76 -31.41
C ILE A 20 17.95 16.42 -31.17
N THR A 21 19.14 16.23 -31.74
CA THR A 21 19.90 14.98 -31.60
C THR A 21 20.39 14.78 -30.16
N ALA A 22 20.85 15.84 -29.50
CA ALA A 22 21.23 15.81 -28.09
C ALA A 22 20.03 15.55 -27.17
N GLY A 23 18.88 16.19 -27.43
CA GLY A 23 17.64 15.92 -26.69
C GLY A 23 17.15 14.48 -26.85
N PHE A 24 17.25 13.91 -28.05
CA PHE A 24 16.90 12.52 -28.32
C PHE A 24 17.85 11.53 -27.64
N LEU A 25 19.15 11.81 -27.60
CA LEU A 25 20.14 11.01 -26.88
C LEU A 25 19.95 11.05 -25.37
N VAL A 26 19.61 12.22 -24.81
CA VAL A 26 19.29 12.35 -23.37
C VAL A 26 18.00 11.60 -23.03
N LEU A 27 16.98 11.65 -23.90
CA LEU A 27 15.75 10.88 -23.74
C LEU A 27 16.00 9.38 -23.85
N GLN A 28 16.85 8.94 -24.79
CA GLN A 28 17.25 7.54 -24.89
C GLN A 28 18.07 7.08 -23.69
N GLN A 29 18.99 7.91 -23.16
CA GLN A 29 19.70 7.58 -21.93
C GLN A 29 18.77 7.49 -20.74
N LYS A 30 17.80 8.42 -20.60
CA LYS A 30 16.81 8.38 -19.53
C LYS A 30 15.89 7.17 -19.63
N GLN A 31 15.47 6.79 -20.84
CA GLN A 31 14.75 5.54 -21.09
C GLN A 31 15.61 4.32 -20.79
N LYS A 32 16.90 4.35 -21.11
CA LYS A 32 17.82 3.23 -20.87
C LYS A 32 18.15 3.06 -19.38
N GLU A 33 18.25 4.15 -18.63
CA GLU A 33 18.35 4.14 -17.16
C GLU A 33 17.06 3.63 -16.50
N GLU A 34 15.88 3.89 -17.09
CA GLU A 34 14.62 3.24 -16.70
C GLU A 34 14.54 1.76 -17.13
N GLU A 35 15.29 1.32 -18.14
CA GLU A 35 15.29 -0.05 -18.69
C GLU A 35 16.17 -1.05 -17.92
N GLU A 36 17.20 -0.59 -17.19
CA GLU A 36 18.19 -1.43 -16.47
C GLU A 36 18.25 -1.11 -14.96
N GLU A 37 17.11 -1.01 -14.28
CA GLU A 37 17.11 -1.02 -12.81
C GLU A 37 17.44 -2.45 -12.32
N GLU A 38 18.74 -2.78 -12.27
CA GLU A 38 19.24 -3.97 -11.55
C GLU A 38 18.84 -3.87 -10.08
N ILE A 39 18.47 -4.99 -9.45
CA ILE A 39 18.15 -5.05 -8.00
C ILE A 39 19.35 -4.45 -7.24
N PRO A 40 19.21 -3.29 -6.58
CA PRO A 40 20.34 -2.69 -5.88
C PRO A 40 20.81 -3.64 -4.78
N GLN A 41 22.12 -3.93 -4.71
CA GLN A 41 22.71 -4.76 -3.64
C GLN A 41 22.35 -4.26 -2.23
N SER A 42 22.00 -2.99 -2.11
CA SER A 42 21.57 -2.36 -0.87
C SER A 42 20.21 -2.85 -0.35
N LEU A 43 19.43 -3.61 -1.14
CA LEU A 43 18.14 -4.17 -0.75
C LEU A 43 18.22 -5.52 0.00
N THR A 44 19.43 -6.09 0.13
CA THR A 44 19.67 -7.32 0.89
C THR A 44 19.80 -6.98 2.38
N GLY A 45 18.78 -7.31 3.16
CA GLY A 45 18.73 -7.06 4.60
C GLY A 45 18.04 -8.18 5.38
N THR A 46 18.05 -8.07 6.70
CA THR A 46 17.57 -9.07 7.68
C THR A 46 16.04 -9.16 7.80
N PHE A 47 15.27 -8.78 6.77
CA PHE A 47 13.80 -8.78 6.83
C PHE A 47 13.13 -10.05 6.27
N VAL A 48 13.91 -11.03 5.78
CA VAL A 48 13.34 -12.28 5.28
C VAL A 48 12.85 -13.11 6.47
N PRO A 49 11.55 -13.47 6.56
CA PRO A 49 11.06 -14.36 7.59
C PRO A 49 11.82 -15.70 7.47
N PRO A 50 12.38 -16.26 8.55
CA PRO A 50 13.06 -17.54 8.47
C PRO A 50 12.15 -18.61 7.85
N PRO A 51 12.67 -19.58 7.08
CA PRO A 51 11.87 -20.60 6.38
C PRO A 51 10.82 -21.33 7.26
N ALA A 52 11.07 -21.40 8.57
CA ALA A 52 10.14 -21.96 9.54
C ALA A 52 8.82 -21.15 9.67
N TYR A 53 8.84 -19.83 9.50
CA TYR A 53 7.66 -18.96 9.56
C TYR A 53 6.77 -19.08 8.33
N ILE A 54 7.34 -19.48 7.20
CA ILE A 54 6.62 -19.75 5.96
C ILE A 54 6.30 -21.25 5.77
N LYS A 55 6.80 -22.12 6.65
CA LYS A 55 6.62 -23.59 6.65
C LYS A 55 6.80 -24.24 5.26
N GLY A 56 7.75 -23.74 4.47
CA GLY A 56 8.00 -24.22 3.11
C GLY A 56 6.83 -24.03 2.13
N ARG A 57 5.86 -23.15 2.43
CA ARG A 57 4.86 -22.75 1.43
C ARG A 57 5.53 -21.98 0.31
N ASN A 58 5.30 -22.43 -0.91
CA ASN A 58 5.61 -21.64 -2.10
C ASN A 58 4.48 -20.63 -2.28
N PHE A 59 4.78 -19.34 -2.17
CA PHE A 59 3.85 -18.30 -2.55
C PHE A 59 3.73 -18.32 -4.08
N THR A 60 2.57 -18.74 -4.58
CA THR A 60 2.22 -18.56 -5.99
C THR A 60 1.80 -17.11 -6.17
N PHE A 61 2.65 -16.29 -6.77
CA PHE A 61 2.29 -14.97 -7.22
C PHE A 61 2.01 -15.01 -8.73
N PRO A 62 1.04 -14.23 -9.23
CA PRO A 62 0.85 -14.08 -10.66
C PRO A 62 2.15 -13.53 -11.26
N TYR A 63 2.74 -14.28 -12.18
CA TYR A 63 4.00 -13.95 -12.81
C TYR A 63 3.81 -13.86 -14.32
N TYR A 64 4.14 -12.70 -14.88
CA TYR A 64 4.20 -12.50 -16.32
C TYR A 64 5.67 -12.33 -16.70
N GLU A 65 6.21 -13.30 -17.45
CA GLU A 65 7.62 -13.31 -17.86
C GLU A 65 7.97 -12.17 -18.82
N ASN A 66 7.01 -11.78 -19.67
CA ASN A 66 7.21 -10.78 -20.70
C ASN A 66 6.06 -9.78 -20.67
N LEU A 67 6.29 -8.64 -20.03
CA LEU A 67 5.36 -7.52 -20.08
C LEU A 67 5.50 -6.78 -21.41
N GLU A 68 4.37 -6.62 -22.08
CA GLU A 68 4.26 -5.80 -23.28
C GLU A 68 3.88 -4.36 -22.91
N LEU A 69 4.31 -3.39 -23.72
CA LEU A 69 3.89 -2.01 -23.55
C LEU A 69 2.36 -1.90 -23.74
N ASN A 70 1.67 -1.41 -22.73
CA ASN A 70 0.25 -1.16 -22.78
C ASN A 70 -0.01 0.22 -23.42
N PRO A 71 -0.62 0.28 -24.63
CA PRO A 71 -0.85 1.54 -25.32
C PRO A 71 -1.88 2.44 -24.64
N LEU A 72 -2.70 1.92 -23.70
CA LEU A 72 -3.71 2.71 -23.00
C LEU A 72 -3.12 3.55 -21.86
N THR A 73 -2.15 3.00 -21.14
CA THR A 73 -1.49 3.62 -19.97
C THR A 73 -0.10 4.17 -20.31
N GLY A 74 0.50 3.74 -21.42
CA GLY A 74 1.87 4.13 -21.78
C GLY A 74 2.94 3.54 -20.85
N ASP A 75 2.62 2.43 -20.18
CA ASP A 75 3.50 1.70 -19.26
C ASP A 75 3.38 0.18 -19.48
N TYR A 76 3.94 -0.62 -18.58
CA TYR A 76 3.98 -2.08 -18.73
C TYR A 76 2.87 -2.81 -17.96
N ARG A 77 1.79 -2.12 -17.56
CA ARG A 77 0.69 -2.73 -16.80
C ARG A 77 -0.03 -3.78 -17.65
N PRO A 78 -0.29 -4.99 -17.12
CA PRO A 78 -1.06 -6.00 -17.83
C PRO A 78 -2.41 -5.48 -18.34
N ARG A 79 -2.72 -5.73 -19.63
CA ARG A 79 -4.04 -5.42 -20.18
C ARG A 79 -5.06 -6.48 -19.74
N TYR A 80 -5.68 -6.23 -18.59
CA TYR A 80 -6.80 -7.03 -18.11
C TYR A 80 -7.95 -7.08 -19.11
N LYS A 81 -8.55 -8.27 -19.24
CA LYS A 81 -9.63 -8.58 -20.18
C LYS A 81 -10.97 -8.13 -19.63
N ASN A 82 -11.96 -8.01 -20.53
CA ASN A 82 -13.38 -7.76 -20.23
C ASN A 82 -13.68 -6.36 -19.68
N LEU A 83 -12.73 -5.43 -19.75
CA LEU A 83 -12.95 -4.01 -19.56
C LEU A 83 -12.90 -3.31 -20.91
N THR A 84 -13.74 -2.31 -21.10
CA THR A 84 -13.57 -1.33 -22.18
C THR A 84 -12.31 -0.49 -21.92
N ASP A 85 -11.80 0.18 -22.96
CA ASP A 85 -10.62 1.05 -22.83
C ASP A 85 -10.86 2.22 -21.85
N GLU A 86 -12.11 2.71 -21.76
CA GLU A 86 -12.49 3.74 -20.81
C GLU A 86 -12.50 3.22 -19.37
N GLU A 87 -13.14 2.08 -19.11
CA GLU A 87 -13.15 1.45 -17.78
C GLU A 87 -11.75 1.09 -17.31
N TYR A 88 -10.90 0.57 -18.20
CA TYR A 88 -9.51 0.25 -17.89
C TYR A 88 -8.74 1.50 -17.45
N LYS A 89 -8.88 2.60 -18.20
CA LYS A 89 -8.23 3.87 -17.83
C LYS A 89 -8.75 4.39 -16.51
N ASN A 90 -10.07 4.42 -16.31
CA ASN A 90 -10.65 4.91 -15.05
C ASN A 90 -10.25 4.08 -13.83
N LEU A 91 -10.03 2.77 -14.01
CA LEU A 91 -9.60 1.88 -12.93
C LEU A 91 -8.16 2.14 -12.48
N PHE A 92 -7.25 2.52 -13.40
CA PHE A 92 -5.81 2.60 -13.11
C PHE A 92 -5.19 4.00 -13.30
N LYS A 93 -5.96 5.02 -13.68
CA LYS A 93 -5.47 6.37 -14.04
C LYS A 93 -4.61 7.03 -12.96
N ASP A 94 -4.89 6.75 -11.69
CA ASP A 94 -4.29 7.43 -10.54
C ASP A 94 -3.09 6.67 -9.97
N LEU A 95 -2.79 5.50 -10.52
CA LEU A 95 -1.66 4.70 -10.11
C LEU A 95 -0.37 5.18 -10.80
N PRO A 96 0.78 5.07 -10.12
CA PRO A 96 2.05 5.35 -10.77
C PRO A 96 2.33 4.40 -11.92
N LYS A 97 3.25 4.81 -12.80
CA LYS A 97 3.67 4.01 -13.96
C LYS A 97 4.09 2.61 -13.54
N PHE A 98 3.53 1.61 -14.22
CA PHE A 98 3.85 0.22 -13.98
C PHE A 98 5.23 -0.16 -14.56
N PRO A 99 6.19 -0.61 -13.74
CA PRO A 99 7.55 -0.94 -14.18
C PRO A 99 7.62 -2.17 -15.08
N LYS A 100 8.51 -2.16 -16.09
CA LYS A 100 8.77 -3.31 -16.99
C LYS A 100 9.30 -4.54 -16.25
N ASN A 101 10.11 -4.31 -15.23
CA ASN A 101 10.78 -5.31 -14.40
C ASN A 101 9.98 -5.63 -13.12
N PHE A 102 8.73 -5.14 -12.99
CA PHE A 102 7.91 -5.29 -11.79
C PHE A 102 7.86 -6.73 -11.26
N TYR A 103 7.55 -7.69 -12.14
CA TYR A 103 7.44 -9.10 -11.77
C TYR A 103 8.79 -9.77 -11.45
N VAL A 104 9.90 -9.23 -11.96
CA VAL A 104 11.25 -9.68 -11.58
C VAL A 104 11.54 -9.29 -10.14
N PHE A 105 11.22 -8.06 -9.75
CA PHE A 105 11.34 -7.58 -8.37
C PHE A 105 10.40 -8.32 -7.42
N LEU A 106 9.14 -8.49 -7.80
CA LEU A 106 8.16 -9.22 -7.00
C LEU A 106 8.63 -10.65 -6.72
N LYS A 107 9.12 -11.35 -7.76
CA LYS A 107 9.73 -12.68 -7.62
C LYS A 107 10.92 -12.67 -6.67
N ALA A 108 11.85 -11.73 -6.83
CA ALA A 108 13.02 -11.63 -5.98
C ALA A 108 12.65 -11.39 -4.50
N TYR A 109 11.61 -10.60 -4.24
CA TYR A 109 11.07 -10.41 -2.89
C TYR A 109 10.49 -11.71 -2.31
N TYR A 110 9.60 -12.40 -3.04
CA TYR A 110 9.02 -13.66 -2.58
C TYR A 110 10.04 -14.80 -2.43
N GLU A 111 11.13 -14.77 -3.20
CA GLU A 111 12.28 -15.68 -3.05
C GLU A 111 13.23 -15.28 -1.90
N GLY A 112 12.96 -14.17 -1.19
CA GLY A 112 13.78 -13.67 -0.09
C GLY A 112 15.12 -13.07 -0.53
N LYS A 113 15.29 -12.76 -1.82
CA LYS A 113 16.48 -12.06 -2.35
C LYS A 113 16.44 -10.56 -2.06
N ILE A 114 15.22 -10.02 -1.96
CA ILE A 114 14.94 -8.65 -1.51
C ILE A 114 14.16 -8.77 -0.21
N SER A 115 14.52 -7.94 0.77
CA SER A 115 13.86 -7.97 2.07
C SER A 115 13.34 -6.60 2.49
N ASP A 116 13.99 -5.54 2.01
CA ASP A 116 13.64 -4.15 2.35
C ASP A 116 12.84 -3.51 1.21
N ILE A 117 11.52 -3.72 1.23
CA ILE A 117 10.58 -3.18 0.23
C ILE A 117 10.35 -1.69 0.34
N THR A 118 10.75 -1.09 1.47
CA THR A 118 10.56 0.35 1.76
C THR A 118 11.46 1.23 0.87
N ARG A 119 12.51 0.62 0.32
CA ARG A 119 13.48 1.27 -0.58
C ARG A 119 13.10 1.15 -2.04
N LEU A 120 12.01 0.46 -2.36
CA LEU A 120 11.45 0.46 -3.71
C LEU A 120 10.75 1.79 -3.96
N SER A 121 10.82 2.28 -5.20
CA SER A 121 10.06 3.46 -5.59
C SER A 121 8.55 3.19 -5.50
N GLU A 122 7.76 4.26 -5.38
CA GLU A 122 6.29 4.16 -5.32
C GLU A 122 5.69 3.39 -6.51
N ASN A 123 6.38 3.40 -7.65
CA ASN A 123 6.00 2.67 -8.86
C ASN A 123 5.88 1.16 -8.64
N TYR A 124 6.52 0.60 -7.60
CA TYR A 124 6.38 -0.81 -7.25
C TYR A 124 5.30 -1.03 -6.18
N TRP A 125 5.45 -0.41 -5.01
CA TRP A 125 4.58 -0.73 -3.88
C TRP A 125 3.18 -0.11 -4.00
N LYS A 126 2.94 0.92 -4.83
CA LYS A 126 1.55 1.38 -5.11
C LYS A 126 0.83 0.55 -6.18
N GLN A 127 1.37 -0.58 -6.63
CA GLN A 127 0.68 -1.43 -7.58
C GLN A 127 -0.20 -2.45 -6.85
N PRO A 128 -1.51 -2.56 -7.16
CA PRO A 128 -2.36 -3.58 -6.53
C PRO A 128 -1.85 -5.00 -6.83
N GLU A 129 -1.16 -5.20 -7.95
CA GLU A 129 -0.49 -6.46 -8.32
C GLU A 129 0.56 -6.91 -7.30
N PHE A 130 1.17 -5.97 -6.57
CA PHE A 130 2.12 -6.27 -5.50
C PHE A 130 1.46 -7.03 -4.34
N TYR A 131 0.15 -6.85 -4.20
CA TYR A 131 -0.70 -7.44 -3.14
C TYR A 131 -1.61 -8.56 -3.66
N GLY A 132 -1.27 -9.14 -4.81
CA GLY A 132 -1.97 -10.31 -5.38
C GLY A 132 -3.18 -9.98 -6.24
N PHE A 133 -3.36 -8.73 -6.66
CA PHE A 133 -4.37 -8.39 -7.66
C PHE A 133 -4.07 -9.05 -9.01
N ASP A 134 -5.12 -9.54 -9.67
CA ASP A 134 -5.04 -10.25 -10.94
C ASP A 134 -6.37 -10.15 -11.73
N GLN A 135 -6.47 -10.90 -12.84
CA GLN A 135 -7.68 -10.96 -13.66
C GLN A 135 -8.91 -11.49 -12.92
N ILE A 136 -8.74 -12.36 -11.91
CA ILE A 136 -9.86 -12.89 -11.12
C ILE A 136 -10.51 -11.75 -10.34
N TYR A 137 -9.71 -10.84 -9.76
CA TYR A 137 -10.22 -9.65 -9.09
C TYR A 137 -10.91 -8.70 -10.06
N VAL A 138 -10.35 -8.48 -11.26
CA VAL A 138 -10.98 -7.68 -12.33
C VAL A 138 -12.37 -8.24 -12.66
N ASP A 139 -12.43 -9.52 -13.02
CA ASP A 139 -13.68 -10.18 -13.40
C ASP A 139 -14.72 -10.17 -12.27
N ARG A 140 -14.28 -10.31 -11.02
CA ARG A 140 -15.18 -10.41 -9.86
C ARG A 140 -15.79 -9.06 -9.46
N TYR A 141 -15.00 -7.99 -9.49
CA TYR A 141 -15.37 -6.72 -8.87
C TYR A 141 -15.57 -5.57 -9.85
N TYR A 142 -14.87 -5.58 -10.99
CA TYR A 142 -14.76 -4.40 -11.85
C TYR A 142 -15.40 -4.57 -13.22
N VAL A 143 -15.78 -5.80 -13.61
CA VAL A 143 -16.52 -6.07 -14.85
C VAL A 143 -18.02 -6.04 -14.55
N PRO A 144 -18.78 -5.03 -15.00
CA PRO A 144 -20.17 -4.84 -14.60
C PRO A 144 -21.07 -6.05 -14.86
N GLU A 145 -20.92 -6.74 -15.99
CA GLU A 145 -21.77 -7.88 -16.35
C GLU A 145 -21.45 -9.15 -15.55
N LYS A 146 -20.25 -9.21 -14.95
CA LYS A 146 -19.79 -10.35 -14.14
C LYS A 146 -19.94 -10.11 -12.64
N ARG A 147 -20.05 -8.85 -12.22
CA ARG A 147 -20.21 -8.49 -10.82
C ARG A 147 -21.50 -9.10 -10.29
N ASN A 148 -21.38 -9.91 -9.25
CA ASN A 148 -22.54 -10.47 -8.57
C ASN A 148 -23.23 -9.36 -7.77
N PRO A 149 -24.49 -9.00 -8.06
CA PRO A 149 -25.20 -7.93 -7.34
C PRO A 149 -25.45 -8.27 -5.86
N ASN A 150 -25.28 -9.55 -5.47
CA ASN A 150 -25.37 -10.00 -4.08
C ASN A 150 -24.01 -9.99 -3.36
N LEU A 151 -22.89 -9.76 -4.07
CA LEU A 151 -21.58 -9.54 -3.46
C LEU A 151 -21.43 -8.04 -3.22
N TRP A 152 -21.84 -7.61 -2.04
CA TRP A 152 -21.44 -6.30 -1.52
C TRP A 152 -20.16 -6.47 -0.72
N THR A 153 -19.12 -5.74 -1.10
CA THR A 153 -17.84 -5.66 -0.39
C THR A 153 -17.71 -4.29 0.26
N PRO A 154 -18.48 -4.00 1.34
CA PRO A 154 -18.40 -2.69 1.98
C PRO A 154 -17.04 -2.44 2.62
N ARG A 155 -16.32 -3.51 2.99
CA ARG A 155 -15.08 -3.42 3.77
C ARG A 155 -14.09 -4.47 3.34
N GLY A 156 -12.82 -4.14 3.53
CA GLY A 156 -11.68 -5.01 3.25
C GLY A 156 -10.39 -4.20 3.24
N PHE A 157 -9.42 -4.64 4.02
CA PHE A 157 -8.07 -4.14 3.96
C PHE A 157 -7.07 -5.29 4.10
N GLY A 158 -5.83 -5.05 3.71
CA GLY A 158 -4.72 -5.96 3.87
C GLY A 158 -3.50 -5.26 4.45
N VAL A 159 -2.62 -6.04 5.06
CA VAL A 159 -1.32 -5.58 5.57
C VAL A 159 -0.20 -6.36 4.91
N PHE A 160 0.87 -5.67 4.52
CA PHE A 160 1.99 -6.28 3.82
C PHE A 160 3.35 -5.70 4.24
N PRO A 161 4.36 -6.53 4.52
CA PRO A 161 4.22 -7.97 4.73
C PRO A 161 3.35 -8.26 5.95
N GLY A 162 2.69 -9.42 5.99
CA GLY A 162 1.99 -9.87 7.21
C GLY A 162 2.94 -10.31 8.32
N ILE A 163 4.18 -10.71 7.99
CA ILE A 163 5.21 -11.10 8.94
C ILE A 163 6.56 -10.47 8.53
N ALA A 164 7.26 -9.89 9.49
CA ALA A 164 8.62 -9.38 9.32
C ALA A 164 9.54 -9.89 10.43
N CYS A 165 10.85 -9.87 10.19
CA CYS A 165 11.87 -10.21 11.18
C CYS A 165 12.93 -9.11 11.25
N ARG A 166 13.48 -8.86 12.44
CA ARG A 166 14.56 -7.89 12.61
C ARG A 166 15.47 -8.26 13.78
N GLN A 167 16.77 -8.08 13.58
CA GLN A 167 17.75 -8.10 14.67
C GLN A 167 17.98 -6.69 15.20
N VAL A 168 18.01 -6.55 16.53
CA VAL A 168 18.17 -5.28 17.24
C VAL A 168 19.05 -5.46 18.47
N LYS A 169 19.64 -4.39 18.99
CA LYS A 169 20.37 -4.40 20.25
C LYS A 169 19.55 -3.70 21.34
N ALA A 170 19.81 -4.06 22.59
CA ALA A 170 19.28 -3.31 23.72
C ALA A 170 19.75 -1.85 23.67
N GLY A 171 18.82 -0.91 23.87
CA GLY A 171 19.06 0.53 23.73
C GLY A 171 18.81 1.10 22.33
N ASP A 172 18.56 0.26 21.31
CA ASP A 172 18.26 0.74 19.97
C ASP A 172 16.89 1.42 19.88
N THR A 173 16.77 2.39 18.97
CA THR A 173 15.48 2.86 18.45
C THR A 173 15.44 2.55 16.96
N VAL A 174 14.46 1.77 16.54
CA VAL A 174 14.30 1.34 15.15
C VAL A 174 12.91 1.70 14.64
N THR A 175 12.83 1.99 13.34
CA THR A 175 11.55 2.12 12.63
C THR A 175 11.38 0.92 11.72
N ILE A 176 10.19 0.33 11.77
CA ILE A 176 9.79 -0.78 10.91
C ILE A 176 8.64 -0.29 10.06
N ASN A 177 8.77 -0.43 8.75
CA ASN A 177 7.72 -0.02 7.84
C ASN A 177 6.95 -1.24 7.30
N PHE A 178 5.66 -1.06 7.12
CA PHE A 178 4.76 -1.99 6.44
C PHE A 178 3.68 -1.19 5.71
N PHE A 179 2.94 -1.83 4.82
CA PHE A 179 1.89 -1.20 4.05
C PHE A 179 0.53 -1.68 4.54
N ILE A 180 -0.44 -0.76 4.66
CA ILE A 180 -1.85 -1.09 4.82
C ILE A 180 -2.57 -0.58 3.58
N HIS A 181 -3.43 -1.40 2.99
CA HIS A 181 -4.14 -1.06 1.76
C HIS A 181 -5.60 -1.49 1.80
N THR A 182 -6.45 -0.79 1.08
CA THR A 182 -7.81 -1.23 0.78
C THR A 182 -7.77 -2.45 -0.14
N SER A 183 -8.57 -3.47 0.15
CA SER A 183 -8.70 -4.65 -0.72
C SER A 183 -9.41 -4.30 -2.03
N PRO A 184 -9.21 -5.05 -3.13
CA PRO A 184 -9.91 -4.79 -4.39
C PRO A 184 -11.43 -4.92 -4.25
N GLY A 185 -12.18 -4.03 -4.91
CA GLY A 185 -13.64 -4.05 -4.95
C GLY A 185 -14.31 -3.43 -3.73
N VAL A 186 -13.57 -2.83 -2.80
CA VAL A 186 -14.16 -2.23 -1.61
C VAL A 186 -14.82 -0.91 -1.96
N GLU A 187 -16.06 -0.75 -1.51
CA GLU A 187 -16.96 0.34 -1.92
C GLU A 187 -17.09 1.45 -0.87
N ALA A 188 -16.52 1.29 0.32
CA ALA A 188 -16.59 2.30 1.37
C ALA A 188 -15.21 2.80 1.81
N CYS A 189 -15.18 4.06 2.26
CA CYS A 189 -14.08 4.59 3.05
C CYS A 189 -14.02 3.86 4.41
N GLN A 190 -12.80 3.59 4.87
CA GLN A 190 -12.54 2.86 6.11
C GLN A 190 -11.60 3.67 6.98
N VAL A 191 -12.04 3.99 8.20
CA VAL A 191 -11.17 4.62 9.22
C VAL A 191 -10.65 3.52 10.12
N LEU A 192 -9.33 3.44 10.27
CA LEU A 192 -8.68 2.39 11.03
C LEU A 192 -7.81 3.00 12.13
N GLU A 193 -7.93 2.44 13.33
CA GLU A 193 -7.02 2.66 14.46
C GLU A 193 -5.98 1.55 14.49
N LEU A 194 -4.72 1.96 14.49
CA LEU A 194 -3.54 1.12 14.46
C LEU A 194 -2.95 1.06 15.87
N ILE A 195 -3.05 -0.11 16.49
CA ILE A 195 -2.70 -0.32 17.90
C ILE A 195 -1.49 -1.26 17.96
N PRO A 196 -0.27 -0.75 18.20
CA PRO A 196 0.88 -1.60 18.43
C PRO A 196 0.73 -2.35 19.76
N ILE A 197 0.99 -3.65 19.77
CA ILE A 197 0.81 -4.53 20.93
C ILE A 197 1.98 -5.49 21.11
N LEU A 198 2.10 -6.04 22.31
CA LEU A 198 3.05 -7.10 22.65
C LEU A 198 2.25 -8.38 22.93
N PRO A 199 2.00 -9.22 21.91
CA PRO A 199 1.19 -10.41 22.09
C PRO A 199 1.90 -11.48 22.93
N PRO A 200 1.17 -12.40 23.58
CA PRO A 200 1.79 -13.43 24.41
C PRO A 200 2.53 -14.51 23.60
N ARG A 201 2.29 -14.59 22.29
CA ARG A 201 2.79 -15.66 21.41
C ARG A 201 3.02 -15.15 20.00
N ALA A 202 4.02 -15.72 19.34
CA ALA A 202 4.26 -15.60 17.91
C ALA A 202 3.65 -16.78 17.14
N TYR A 203 3.18 -16.55 15.92
CA TYR A 203 2.57 -17.56 15.06
C TYR A 203 3.24 -17.61 13.68
N ASN A 204 3.25 -18.79 13.06
CA ASN A 204 3.62 -18.90 11.64
C ASN A 204 2.41 -18.60 10.73
N ILE A 205 2.63 -18.53 9.41
CA ILE A 205 1.57 -18.20 8.42
C ILE A 205 0.41 -19.21 8.36
N ILE A 206 0.49 -20.35 9.06
CA ILE A 206 -0.59 -21.34 9.16
C ILE A 206 -1.22 -21.40 10.55
N GLY A 207 -0.81 -20.51 11.46
CA GLY A 207 -1.37 -20.37 12.80
C GLY A 207 -0.79 -21.29 13.87
N GLU A 208 0.37 -21.92 13.63
CA GLU A 208 1.06 -22.69 14.68
C GLU A 208 1.91 -21.75 15.54
N VAL A 209 1.95 -22.03 16.85
CA VAL A 209 2.77 -21.27 17.81
C VAL A 209 4.25 -21.49 17.52
N MET A 210 4.99 -20.40 17.38
CA MET A 210 6.43 -20.40 17.13
C MET A 210 7.24 -20.26 18.42
N PHE A 211 6.85 -19.33 19.30
CA PHE A 211 7.41 -19.17 20.64
C PHE A 211 6.46 -18.37 21.54
N GLU A 212 6.66 -18.50 22.85
CA GLU A 212 5.98 -17.69 23.87
C GLU A 212 6.80 -16.42 24.14
N GLN A 213 6.12 -15.27 24.18
CA GLN A 213 6.70 -14.00 24.60
C GLN A 213 6.92 -14.02 26.13
N PRO A 214 8.04 -13.45 26.64
CA PRO A 214 8.18 -13.18 28.05
C PRO A 214 6.99 -12.39 28.60
N SER A 215 6.43 -12.81 29.75
CA SER A 215 5.21 -12.22 30.32
C SER A 215 5.37 -10.77 30.82
N ASN A 216 6.59 -10.25 30.78
CA ASN A 216 6.96 -8.90 31.18
C ASN A 216 7.53 -8.07 30.01
N ALA A 217 7.27 -8.49 28.76
CA ALA A 217 7.80 -7.84 27.57
C ALA A 217 7.43 -6.34 27.50
N GLU A 218 6.27 -5.95 28.03
CA GLU A 218 5.83 -4.55 28.07
C GLU A 218 6.76 -3.62 28.85
N LYS A 219 7.66 -4.16 29.67
CA LYS A 219 8.67 -3.37 30.39
C LYS A 219 9.88 -3.02 29.54
N TYR A 220 10.04 -3.63 28.37
CA TYR A 220 11.26 -3.55 27.57
C TYR A 220 11.12 -2.77 26.26
N PHE A 221 9.89 -2.43 25.86
CA PHE A 221 9.63 -1.80 24.59
C PHE A 221 8.65 -0.64 24.71
N ASP A 222 9.03 0.52 24.18
CA ASP A 222 8.09 1.59 23.86
C ASP A 222 7.75 1.49 22.36
N LEU A 223 6.45 1.45 22.04
CA LEU A 223 5.95 1.31 20.67
C LEU A 223 5.15 2.56 20.27
N ALA A 224 5.32 3.03 19.04
CA ALA A 224 4.53 4.15 18.51
C ALA A 224 4.37 4.10 16.99
N ILE A 225 3.18 4.43 16.49
CA ILE A 225 2.96 4.72 15.07
C ILE A 225 3.31 6.19 14.81
N LEU A 226 4.30 6.44 13.95
CA LEU A 226 4.84 7.79 13.72
C LEU A 226 4.01 8.59 12.71
N ASN A 227 3.61 7.94 11.62
CA ASN A 227 2.88 8.58 10.53
C ASN A 227 1.37 8.41 10.73
N LYS A 228 0.80 9.37 11.46
CA LYS A 228 -0.65 9.54 11.56
C LYS A 228 -1.14 10.33 10.37
N ASP A 229 -2.33 10.01 9.89
CA ASP A 229 -2.98 10.74 8.80
C ASP A 229 -3.11 12.23 9.18
N GLU A 230 -2.63 13.14 8.31
CA GLU A 230 -2.66 14.58 8.57
C GLU A 230 -4.12 15.07 8.66
N ILE A 231 -5.04 14.45 7.91
CA ILE A 231 -6.47 14.75 7.98
C ILE A 231 -7.00 14.47 9.39
N TYR A 232 -6.55 13.39 10.04
CA TYR A 232 -6.91 13.11 11.42
C TYR A 232 -6.46 14.22 12.36
N LYS A 233 -5.16 14.56 12.33
CA LYS A 233 -4.54 15.52 13.25
C LYS A 233 -5.12 16.92 13.10
N GLU A 234 -5.29 17.39 11.87
CA GLU A 234 -5.64 18.78 11.62
C GLU A 234 -7.14 19.05 11.84
N ARG A 235 -8.00 18.06 11.61
CA ARG A 235 -9.45 18.30 11.47
C ARG A 235 -10.34 17.50 12.40
N ILE A 236 -9.85 16.37 12.91
CA ILE A 236 -10.66 15.42 13.69
C ILE A 236 -10.22 15.42 15.15
N GLU A 237 -8.91 15.35 15.40
CA GLU A 237 -8.35 15.38 16.76
C GLU A 237 -8.85 16.60 17.57
N PRO A 238 -8.88 17.84 17.05
CA PRO A 238 -9.36 19.00 17.81
C PRO A 238 -10.86 18.96 18.15
N LYS A 239 -11.67 18.23 17.37
CA LYS A 239 -13.12 18.12 17.60
C LYS A 239 -13.49 17.07 18.64
N LEU A 240 -12.57 16.15 18.93
CA LEU A 240 -12.85 14.93 19.70
C LEU A 240 -12.00 14.80 20.97
N GLU A 241 -11.10 15.75 21.24
CA GLU A 241 -10.19 15.79 22.38
C GLU A 241 -10.91 15.61 23.73
N ASP A 242 -12.13 16.14 23.86
CA ASP A 242 -12.96 16.07 25.07
C ASP A 242 -13.78 14.77 25.23
N ILE A 243 -13.81 13.91 24.20
CA ILE A 243 -14.71 12.75 24.14
C ILE A 243 -13.93 11.44 24.15
N TYR A 244 -12.82 11.37 23.42
CA TYR A 244 -11.99 10.18 23.33
C TYR A 244 -10.58 10.56 22.89
N LYS A 245 -9.60 10.39 23.79
CA LYS A 245 -8.20 10.65 23.48
C LYS A 245 -7.53 9.36 23.01
N ILE A 246 -7.15 9.36 21.74
CA ILE A 246 -6.35 8.27 21.18
C ILE A 246 -4.94 8.36 21.77
N PRO A 247 -4.39 7.25 22.32
CA PRO A 247 -3.02 7.24 22.81
C PRO A 247 -2.04 7.74 21.76
N GLU A 248 -1.03 8.49 22.19
CA GLU A 248 -0.03 9.03 21.27
C GLU A 248 0.72 7.94 20.50
N SER A 249 0.81 6.74 21.06
CA SER A 249 1.39 5.54 20.45
C SER A 249 0.55 4.94 19.32
N HIS A 250 -0.75 5.24 19.24
CA HIS A 250 -1.64 4.69 18.21
C HIS A 250 -1.60 5.56 16.94
N GLY A 251 -1.89 4.91 15.80
CA GLY A 251 -2.12 5.57 14.52
C GLY A 251 -3.60 5.63 14.17
N ILE A 252 -4.01 6.66 13.43
CA ILE A 252 -5.30 6.69 12.73
C ILE A 252 -5.03 6.94 11.27
N ILE A 253 -5.66 6.13 10.42
CA ILE A 253 -5.57 6.24 8.98
C ILE A 253 -6.94 6.19 8.32
N LEU A 254 -7.05 6.87 7.18
CA LEU A 254 -8.17 6.76 6.25
C LEU A 254 -7.77 5.96 5.02
N LEU A 255 -8.53 4.92 4.73
CA LEU A 255 -8.40 4.12 3.52
C LEU A 255 -9.62 4.36 2.62
N PRO A 256 -9.45 4.97 1.43
CA PRO A 256 -10.55 5.20 0.48
C PRO A 256 -10.98 3.89 -0.21
N PRO A 257 -12.16 3.87 -0.85
CA PRO A 257 -12.61 2.72 -1.63
C PRO A 257 -11.70 2.46 -2.83
N THR A 258 -11.63 1.20 -3.25
CA THR A 258 -10.98 0.79 -4.51
C THR A 258 -11.98 0.60 -5.64
N LEU A 259 -13.28 0.71 -5.36
CA LEU A 259 -14.37 0.68 -6.33
C LEU A 259 -15.38 1.77 -6.01
N TYR A 260 -15.54 2.74 -6.91
CA TYR A 260 -16.47 3.86 -6.75
C TYR A 260 -17.00 4.36 -8.10
N TRP A 261 -18.07 5.16 -8.07
CA TRP A 261 -18.70 5.72 -9.27
C TRP A 261 -18.74 7.24 -9.22
N VAL A 262 -18.46 7.85 -10.37
CA VAL A 262 -18.59 9.29 -10.63
C VAL A 262 -19.32 9.43 -11.96
N ASP A 263 -20.48 10.07 -11.95
CA ASP A 263 -21.30 10.37 -13.13
C ASP A 263 -21.67 9.11 -13.93
N GLY A 264 -21.96 8.04 -13.20
CA GLY A 264 -22.25 6.72 -13.77
C GLY A 264 -21.03 5.95 -14.28
N LYS A 265 -19.82 6.52 -14.20
CA LYS A 265 -18.57 5.86 -14.60
C LYS A 265 -17.86 5.25 -13.40
N GLN A 266 -17.35 4.04 -13.57
CA GLN A 266 -16.63 3.30 -12.54
C GLN A 266 -15.15 3.70 -12.50
N TYR A 267 -14.59 3.82 -11.29
CA TYR A 267 -13.18 4.11 -11.03
C TYR A 267 -12.62 3.20 -9.93
N GLY A 268 -11.30 3.21 -9.76
CA GLY A 268 -10.66 2.50 -8.65
C GLY A 268 -9.26 3.01 -8.31
N PHE A 269 -8.69 2.41 -7.26
CA PHE A 269 -7.34 2.64 -6.74
C PHE A 269 -6.89 4.12 -6.72
N PRO A 270 -7.56 4.99 -5.94
CA PRO A 270 -7.10 6.36 -5.75
C PRO A 270 -5.70 6.39 -5.11
N PRO A 271 -4.88 7.46 -5.24
CA PRO A 271 -3.48 7.44 -4.82
C PRO A 271 -3.23 7.09 -3.33
N SER A 272 -4.23 7.34 -2.48
CA SER A 272 -4.24 7.05 -1.04
C SER A 272 -4.90 5.73 -0.66
N TYR A 273 -5.25 4.85 -1.61
CA TYR A 273 -5.80 3.51 -1.33
C TYR A 273 -4.86 2.62 -0.49
N LEU A 274 -3.61 3.04 -0.37
CA LEU A 274 -2.56 2.39 0.38
C LEU A 274 -1.75 3.44 1.14
N GLN A 275 -1.37 3.11 2.37
CA GLN A 275 -0.47 3.89 3.20
C GLN A 275 0.71 3.02 3.67
N MET A 276 1.93 3.55 3.57
CA MET A 276 3.06 3.00 4.31
C MET A 276 2.92 3.47 5.76
N ILE A 277 3.15 2.60 6.73
CA ILE A 277 3.06 2.85 8.16
C ILE A 277 4.42 2.66 8.80
N ASP A 278 4.79 3.59 9.68
CA ASP A 278 6.07 3.66 10.35
C ASP A 278 5.88 3.32 11.84
N LEU A 279 6.19 2.08 12.21
CA LEU A 279 6.19 1.62 13.59
C LEU A 279 7.57 1.86 14.22
N GLN A 280 7.65 2.82 15.13
CA GLN A 280 8.80 3.03 15.99
C GLN A 280 8.79 2.02 17.14
N ILE A 281 9.98 1.47 17.40
CA ILE A 281 10.25 0.55 18.49
C ILE A 281 11.49 1.05 19.21
N LYS A 282 11.33 1.42 20.46
CA LYS A 282 12.44 1.75 21.35
C LYS A 282 12.68 0.58 22.28
N VAL A 283 13.85 -0.05 22.13
CA VAL A 283 14.29 -1.19 22.93
C VAL A 283 15.02 -0.67 24.16
N HIS A 284 14.57 -1.03 25.36
CA HIS A 284 15.16 -0.51 26.59
C HIS A 284 16.56 -1.12 26.82
N PRO A 285 17.53 -0.40 27.44
CA PRO A 285 18.90 -0.89 27.63
C PRO A 285 19.03 -2.16 28.48
N ASP A 286 18.07 -2.44 29.35
CA ASP A 286 18.02 -3.61 30.22
C ASP A 286 17.25 -4.80 29.62
N THR A 287 16.85 -4.70 28.34
CA THR A 287 16.15 -5.76 27.62
C THR A 287 17.02 -7.02 27.54
N PRO A 288 16.57 -8.16 28.09
CA PRO A 288 17.28 -9.42 27.97
C PRO A 288 17.43 -9.85 26.51
N LYS A 289 18.53 -10.56 26.21
CA LYS A 289 18.67 -11.20 24.90
C LYS A 289 17.60 -12.26 24.71
N GLY A 290 17.05 -12.33 23.51
CA GLY A 290 15.99 -13.28 23.21
C GLY A 290 15.11 -12.86 22.04
N ARG A 291 14.12 -13.70 21.76
CA ARG A 291 13.11 -13.45 20.74
C ARG A 291 11.87 -12.84 21.37
N TYR A 292 11.39 -11.77 20.75
CA TYR A 292 10.19 -11.04 21.11
C TYR A 292 9.28 -10.92 19.90
N VAL A 293 8.00 -10.73 20.14
CA VAL A 293 7.00 -10.52 19.11
C VAL A 293 6.28 -9.20 19.36
N ILE A 294 6.21 -8.38 18.34
CA ILE A 294 5.38 -7.18 18.31
C ILE A 294 4.28 -7.42 17.29
N GLY A 295 3.05 -7.15 17.69
CA GLY A 295 1.88 -7.25 16.84
C GLY A 295 1.33 -5.88 16.48
N LEU A 296 0.59 -5.81 15.39
CA LEU A 296 -0.35 -4.73 15.13
C LEU A 296 -1.77 -5.24 15.24
N ASN A 297 -2.54 -4.66 16.14
CA ASN A 297 -3.98 -4.79 16.11
C ASN A 297 -4.57 -3.63 15.29
N ILE A 298 -5.54 -3.95 14.44
CA ILE A 298 -6.26 -2.97 13.63
C ILE A 298 -7.72 -3.10 14.01
N THR A 299 -8.27 -2.00 14.50
CA THR A 299 -9.68 -1.89 14.84
C THR A 299 -10.26 -0.67 14.15
N GLU A 300 -11.58 -0.61 14.09
CA GLU A 300 -12.25 0.64 13.79
C GLU A 300 -12.23 1.50 15.05
N PRO A 301 -12.01 2.82 14.92
CA PRO A 301 -12.11 3.72 16.06
C PRO A 301 -13.57 3.81 16.53
N ASN A 302 -13.81 4.51 17.63
CA ASN A 302 -15.18 4.66 18.12
C ASN A 302 -16.12 5.27 17.04
N ARG A 303 -17.41 4.96 17.15
CA ARG A 303 -18.43 5.36 16.16
C ARG A 303 -18.44 6.86 15.86
N LYS A 304 -18.17 7.74 16.84
CA LYS A 304 -18.16 9.20 16.64
C LYS A 304 -17.01 9.66 15.73
N ILE A 305 -15.82 9.08 15.90
CA ILE A 305 -14.68 9.34 14.99
C ILE A 305 -15.05 8.94 13.57
N GLN A 306 -15.68 7.79 13.42
CA GLN A 306 -16.11 7.30 12.10
C GLN A 306 -17.18 8.22 11.47
N GLU A 307 -18.13 8.71 12.27
CA GLU A 307 -19.15 9.67 11.81
C GLU A 307 -18.51 11.01 11.38
N GLU A 308 -17.55 11.57 12.13
CA GLU A 308 -16.86 12.80 11.74
C GLU A 308 -16.03 12.65 10.46
N TYR A 309 -15.31 11.53 10.31
CA TYR A 309 -14.59 11.21 9.08
C TYR A 309 -15.53 11.13 7.88
N TYR A 310 -16.71 10.55 8.07
CA TYR A 310 -17.75 10.48 7.05
C TYR A 310 -18.23 11.87 6.65
N TRP A 311 -18.50 12.76 7.60
CA TRP A 311 -18.92 14.14 7.28
C TRP A 311 -17.83 14.95 6.59
N ILE A 312 -16.58 14.82 7.02
CA ILE A 312 -15.43 15.47 6.37
C ILE A 312 -15.26 15.01 4.92
N PHE A 313 -15.42 13.72 4.65
CA PHE A 313 -15.38 13.17 3.31
C PHE A 313 -16.52 13.71 2.41
N LEU A 314 -17.69 13.98 3.00
CA LEU A 314 -18.83 14.55 2.29
C LEU A 314 -18.72 16.06 2.03
N ASP A 315 -18.09 16.82 2.92
CA ASP A 315 -18.06 18.29 2.87
C ASP A 315 -17.05 18.86 1.85
N GLU A 316 -16.05 18.09 1.39
CA GLU A 316 -14.92 18.65 0.61
C GLU A 316 -14.83 18.29 -0.88
N GLY A 317 -15.73 17.46 -1.45
CA GLY A 317 -15.82 17.20 -2.90
C GLY A 317 -14.61 16.42 -3.47
N GLN A 318 -14.81 15.28 -4.13
CA GLN A 318 -15.43 15.14 -5.46
C GLN A 318 -16.01 13.72 -5.65
N PRO A 319 -17.04 13.51 -6.48
CA PRO A 319 -17.79 14.46 -7.32
C PRO A 319 -19.04 15.02 -6.62
N ASP A 320 -19.79 15.85 -7.35
CA ASP A 320 -20.91 16.67 -6.91
C ASP A 320 -21.88 15.92 -5.98
N TYR A 321 -22.25 16.55 -4.87
CA TYR A 321 -23.14 15.96 -3.87
C TYR A 321 -24.55 15.70 -4.44
N GLU A 322 -24.95 16.40 -5.51
CA GLU A 322 -26.17 16.06 -6.28
C GLU A 322 -25.99 14.83 -7.20
N GLU A 323 -24.76 14.51 -7.63
CA GLU A 323 -24.44 13.33 -8.45
C GLU A 323 -24.33 12.04 -7.62
N LEU A 324 -23.80 12.13 -6.40
CA LEU A 324 -23.73 11.00 -5.46
C LEU A 324 -25.12 10.53 -4.98
N GLN A 325 -26.12 11.41 -4.91
CA GLN A 325 -27.51 11.02 -4.58
C GLN A 325 -28.16 10.11 -5.63
N ASN A 326 -27.65 10.10 -6.87
CA ASN A 326 -28.12 9.21 -7.94
C ASN A 326 -27.28 7.94 -8.10
N THR A 327 -26.19 7.82 -7.34
CA THR A 327 -25.43 6.57 -7.20
C THR A 327 -25.98 5.76 -6.03
N LYS A 328 -26.06 4.43 -6.17
CA LYS A 328 -26.37 3.53 -5.05
C LYS A 328 -25.19 3.45 -4.07
N PHE A 329 -24.80 4.57 -3.47
CA PHE A 329 -23.92 4.55 -2.30
C PHE A 329 -24.77 4.18 -1.09
N TYR A 330 -24.56 2.98 -0.56
CA TYR A 330 -25.18 2.58 0.70
C TYR A 330 -24.62 3.46 1.82
N HIS A 331 -25.50 4.18 2.51
CA HIS A 331 -25.12 5.13 3.53
C HIS A 331 -24.29 4.47 4.63
N ALA A 332 -23.24 5.14 5.11
CA ALA A 332 -22.49 4.68 6.28
C ALA A 332 -23.36 4.52 7.54
N LYS A 333 -24.52 5.21 7.61
CA LYS A 333 -25.53 5.06 8.67
C LYS A 333 -26.29 3.73 8.61
N ASP A 334 -26.35 3.09 7.45
CA ASP A 334 -27.03 1.81 7.20
C ASP A 334 -26.08 0.61 7.38
N LEU A 335 -24.76 0.88 7.44
CA LEU A 335 -23.76 -0.05 7.96
C LEU A 335 -23.93 -0.15 9.47
N VAL A 336 -24.88 -0.96 9.93
CA VAL A 336 -24.85 -1.47 11.31
C VAL A 336 -23.50 -2.16 11.47
N PHE A 337 -22.61 -1.52 12.22
CA PHE A 337 -21.40 -2.09 12.76
C PHE A 337 -21.79 -3.28 13.61
N GLY A 338 -21.90 -4.45 12.97
CA GLY A 338 -21.79 -5.68 13.70
C GLY A 338 -20.45 -5.59 14.41
N SER A 339 -20.47 -5.61 15.74
CA SER A 339 -19.39 -6.16 16.55
C SER A 339 -19.24 -7.64 16.19
N GLY A 340 -18.98 -7.92 14.92
CA GLY A 340 -18.51 -9.20 14.48
C GLY A 340 -17.19 -9.34 15.20
N GLU A 341 -17.21 -10.13 16.27
CA GLU A 341 -16.02 -10.79 16.74
C GLU A 341 -15.42 -11.45 15.51
N TYR A 342 -14.47 -10.78 14.85
CA TYR A 342 -13.59 -11.42 13.91
C TYR A 342 -12.80 -12.38 14.77
N THR A 343 -13.35 -13.59 14.87
CA THR A 343 -12.82 -14.77 15.52
C THR A 343 -11.66 -15.30 14.68
N THR A 344 -10.66 -14.46 14.46
CA THR A 344 -9.39 -14.88 13.88
C THR A 344 -8.31 -14.44 14.83
N LYS A 345 -7.72 -15.44 15.48
CA LYS A 345 -6.56 -15.45 16.40
C LYS A 345 -5.29 -14.72 15.89
N TYR A 346 -5.37 -13.84 14.90
CA TYR A 346 -4.24 -13.33 14.15
C TYR A 346 -4.12 -11.83 14.29
N TYR A 347 -2.94 -11.38 14.71
CA TYR A 347 -2.49 -10.00 14.53
C TYR A 347 -2.41 -9.71 13.03
N TRP A 348 -2.72 -8.49 12.62
CA TRP A 348 -2.70 -8.12 11.19
C TRP A 348 -1.27 -8.02 10.65
N PHE A 349 -0.32 -7.75 11.55
CA PHE A 349 1.12 -7.74 11.32
C PHE A 349 1.83 -8.41 12.50
N GLU A 350 2.80 -9.27 12.23
CA GLU A 350 3.66 -9.88 13.23
C GLU A 350 5.14 -9.58 12.94
N LEU A 351 5.79 -8.84 13.85
CA LEU A 351 7.21 -8.58 13.80
C LEU A 351 7.93 -9.44 14.84
N ILE A 352 8.83 -10.28 14.39
CA ILE A 352 9.76 -11.00 15.26
C ILE A 352 11.01 -10.16 15.45
N LEU A 353 11.29 -9.80 16.69
CA LEU A 353 12.53 -9.13 17.09
C LEU A 353 13.48 -10.13 17.75
N ASP A 354 14.71 -10.17 17.25
CA ASP A 354 15.82 -10.92 17.83
C ASP A 354 16.78 -9.94 18.49
N VAL A 355 16.75 -9.88 19.82
CA VAL A 355 17.57 -8.98 20.64
C VAL A 355 18.91 -9.64 20.91
N VAL A 356 19.99 -9.08 20.33
CA VAL A 356 21.34 -9.68 20.30
C VAL A 356 22.38 -9.01 21.19
#